data_AF-A0A522PRT6-F1
#
_entry.id   AF-A0A522PRT6-F1
#
_cell.length_a   1.000
_cell.length_b   1.000
_cell.length_c   1.000
_cell.angle_alpha   90.00
_cell.angle_beta   90.00
_cell.angle_gamma   90.00
#
_symmetry.space_group_name_H-M   'P 1'
#
loop_
_entity.id
_entity.type
_entity.pdbx_description
1 polymer ?
#
loop_
_entity_poly.entity_id
_entity_poly.type
_entity_poly.pdbx_seq_one_letter_code
_entity_poly.pdbx_strand_id
1 'polypeptide(L)'
;MESVQNNSVPREHEETTREVHHRLVSYLSGRLDLGLDKMLLNLALEPANPFDPKRKRKFRKGFVLVLLVASGLAATFVYFNFFPGAR
;
A
#
# COMPACT_ATOMS: atom_id res chain seq x y z
N MET A 1 37.36 -33.75 -16.94
CA MET A 1 36.94 -34.19 -15.59
C MET A 1 36.74 -32.94 -14.76
N GLU A 2 35.51 -32.47 -14.61
CA GLU A 2 35.16 -31.46 -13.60
C GLU A 2 33.85 -31.92 -12.96
N SER A 3 33.99 -32.58 -11.81
CA SER A 3 32.88 -32.95 -10.95
C SER A 3 32.30 -31.68 -10.34
N VAL A 4 31.11 -31.30 -10.77
CA VAL A 4 30.31 -30.22 -10.18
C VAL A 4 30.11 -30.55 -8.70
N GLN A 5 30.87 -29.85 -7.86
CA GLN A 5 30.84 -30.00 -6.42
C GLN A 5 29.49 -29.47 -5.92
N ASN A 6 28.56 -30.40 -5.70
CA ASN A 6 27.27 -30.14 -5.07
C ASN A 6 27.51 -29.84 -3.58
N ASN A 7 27.88 -28.60 -3.30
CA ASN A 7 27.95 -28.09 -1.93
C ASN A 7 26.52 -27.96 -1.42
N SER A 8 26.12 -28.92 -0.59
CA SER A 8 24.91 -28.80 0.21
C SER A 8 25.03 -27.58 1.11
N VAL A 9 24.18 -26.59 0.86
CA VAL A 9 24.10 -25.36 1.65
C VAL A 9 23.89 -25.76 3.13
N PRO A 10 24.70 -25.25 4.08
CA PRO A 10 24.56 -25.58 5.48
C PRO A 10 23.16 -25.19 5.99
N ARG A 11 22.43 -26.15 6.58
CA ARG A 11 21.03 -25.96 7.04
C ARG A 11 20.86 -24.83 8.07
N GLU A 12 21.95 -24.46 8.75
CA GLU A 12 22.06 -23.31 9.65
C GLU A 12 21.64 -21.98 9.01
N HIS A 13 21.94 -21.79 7.71
CA HIS A 13 21.56 -20.58 6.98
C HIS A 13 20.07 -20.54 6.61
N GLU A 14 19.44 -21.71 6.45
CA GLU A 14 18.01 -21.80 6.16
C GLU A 14 17.17 -21.47 7.40
N GLU A 15 17.61 -21.93 8.57
CA GLU A 15 16.97 -21.63 9.85
C GLU A 15 17.08 -20.15 10.21
N THR A 16 18.27 -19.55 10.05
CA THR A 16 18.45 -18.10 10.25
C THR A 16 17.65 -17.27 9.25
N THR A 17 17.54 -17.69 7.99
CA THR A 17 16.74 -16.96 6.98
C THR A 17 15.25 -17.01 7.32
N ARG A 18 14.74 -18.17 7.74
CA ARG A 18 13.35 -18.34 8.18
C ARG A 18 13.05 -17.51 9.43
N GLU A 19 13.96 -17.49 10.39
CA GLU A 19 13.77 -16.74 11.63
C GLU A 19 13.83 -15.22 11.39
N VAL A 20 14.76 -14.76 10.56
CA VAL A 20 14.83 -13.36 10.11
C VAL A 20 13.57 -12.98 9.35
N HIS A 21 13.09 -13.83 8.43
CA HIS A 21 11.86 -13.58 7.68
C HIS A 21 10.64 -13.47 8.61
N HIS A 22 10.51 -14.38 9.57
CA HIS A 22 9.40 -14.36 10.53
C HIS A 22 9.43 -13.10 11.41
N ARG A 23 10.62 -12.70 11.89
CA ARG A 23 10.78 -11.45 12.66
C ARG A 23 10.47 -10.22 11.81
N LEU A 24 10.88 -10.22 10.55
CA LEU A 24 10.62 -9.12 9.62
C LEU A 24 9.13 -8.98 9.32
N VAL A 25 8.45 -10.10 9.02
CA VAL A 25 7.00 -10.13 8.80
C VAL A 25 6.27 -9.68 10.06
N SER A 26 6.63 -10.20 11.24
CA SER A 26 6.00 -9.78 12.50
C SER A 26 6.22 -8.29 12.81
N TYR A 27 7.40 -7.74 12.46
CA TYR A 27 7.72 -6.33 12.64
C TYR A 27 6.98 -5.43 11.63
N LEU A 28 6.86 -5.87 10.38
CA LEU A 28 6.13 -5.19 9.32
C LEU A 28 4.61 -5.22 9.58
N SER A 29 4.07 -6.37 10.02
CA SER A 29 2.67 -6.53 10.43
C SER A 29 2.35 -5.69 11.66
N GLY A 30 3.31 -5.51 12.58
CA GLY A 30 3.16 -4.62 13.74
C GLY A 30 3.25 -3.13 13.39
N ARG A 31 3.90 -2.76 12.28
CA ARG A 31 3.97 -1.39 11.78
C ARG A 31 2.78 -1.07 10.89
N LEU A 32 1.65 -0.77 11.53
CA LEU A 32 0.48 -0.16 10.89
C LEU A 32 0.81 1.15 10.15
N ASP A 33 1.97 1.78 10.41
CA ASP A 33 2.51 2.93 9.66
C ASP A 33 2.82 2.68 8.18
N LEU A 34 2.99 1.42 7.78
CA LEU A 34 3.19 1.01 6.38
C LEU A 34 1.87 0.57 5.71
N GLY A 35 0.75 0.63 6.43
CA GLY A 35 -0.55 0.26 5.89
C GLY A 35 -0.92 1.16 4.71
N LEU A 36 -1.45 0.54 3.65
CA LEU A 36 -2.02 1.23 2.49
C LEU A 36 -2.92 2.39 2.92
N ASP A 37 -3.65 2.22 4.03
CA ASP A 37 -4.55 3.23 4.57
C ASP A 37 -3.82 4.49 5.04
N LYS A 38 -2.67 4.37 5.72
CA LYS A 38 -1.84 5.53 6.07
C LYS A 38 -1.15 6.14 4.86
N MET A 39 -0.79 5.33 3.86
CA MET A 39 -0.27 5.82 2.59
C MET A 39 -1.34 6.60 1.81
N LEU A 40 -2.58 6.09 1.77
CA LEU A 40 -3.76 6.76 1.21
C LEU A 40 -4.08 8.03 1.99
N LEU A 41 -4.07 8.01 3.32
CA LEU A 41 -4.24 9.22 4.13
C LEU A 41 -3.13 10.24 3.88
N ASN A 42 -1.88 9.81 3.72
CA ASN A 42 -0.76 10.72 3.46
C ASN A 42 -0.78 11.26 2.01
N LEU A 43 -1.39 10.52 1.08
CA LEU A 43 -1.66 10.97 -0.28
C LEU A 43 -2.87 11.94 -0.31
N ALA A 44 -3.88 11.66 0.51
CA ALA A 44 -5.15 12.37 0.56
C ALA A 44 -5.10 13.66 1.39
N LEU A 45 -4.33 13.69 2.47
CA LEU A 45 -4.19 14.81 3.37
C LEU A 45 -2.84 15.51 3.16
N GLU A 46 -2.79 16.81 3.42
CA GLU A 46 -1.52 17.53 3.43
C GLU A 46 -0.55 16.98 4.51
N PRO A 47 0.78 17.08 4.29
CA PRO A 47 1.76 16.65 5.28
C PRO A 47 1.51 17.33 6.63
N ALA A 48 1.65 16.58 7.72
CA ALA A 48 1.41 17.10 9.07
C ALA A 48 2.46 18.18 9.35
N ASN A 49 2.00 19.33 9.85
CA ASN A 49 2.93 20.34 10.33
C ASN A 49 3.54 19.87 11.66
N PRO A 50 4.86 19.60 11.75
CA PRO A 50 5.48 19.13 12.99
C PRO A 50 5.46 20.20 14.10
N PHE A 51 5.25 21.47 13.75
CA PHE A 51 5.19 22.58 14.71
C PHE A 51 3.77 22.84 15.24
N ASP A 52 2.75 22.19 14.67
CA ASP A 52 1.35 22.45 15.02
C ASP A 52 0.50 21.16 14.93
N PRO A 53 0.68 20.22 15.90
CA PRO A 53 0.06 18.90 15.83
C PRO A 53 -1.47 18.94 16.03
N LYS A 54 -2.03 20.02 16.59
CA LYS A 54 -3.48 20.18 16.82
C LYS A 54 -4.23 20.77 15.62
N ARG A 55 -3.53 21.19 14.57
CA ARG A 55 -4.14 21.83 13.40
C ARG A 55 -4.83 20.78 12.52
N LYS A 56 -6.14 20.97 12.25
CA LYS A 56 -6.88 20.09 11.34
C LYS A 56 -6.24 20.11 9.94
N ARG A 57 -5.79 18.93 9.47
CA ARG A 57 -5.17 18.75 8.15
C ARG A 57 -6.24 18.87 7.07
N LYS A 58 -6.00 19.71 6.06
CA LYS A 58 -6.91 19.84 4.91
C LYS A 58 -6.63 18.71 3.92
N PHE A 59 -7.66 18.28 3.21
CA PHE A 59 -7.50 17.38 2.07
C PHE A 59 -6.71 18.08 0.97
N ARG A 60 -5.77 17.37 0.35
CA ARG A 60 -5.04 17.87 -0.81
C ARG A 60 -6.04 18.13 -1.94
N LYS A 61 -5.97 19.32 -2.54
CA LYS A 61 -6.81 19.69 -3.70
C LYS A 61 -6.71 18.66 -4.84
N GLY A 62 -5.52 18.11 -5.07
CA GLY A 62 -5.30 17.05 -6.06
C GLY A 62 -6.03 15.75 -5.73
N PHE A 63 -6.13 15.37 -4.46
CA PHE A 63 -6.89 14.18 -4.05
C PHE A 63 -8.40 14.36 -4.27
N VAL A 64 -8.92 15.54 -3.93
CA VAL A 64 -10.33 15.88 -4.18
C VAL A 64 -10.64 15.83 -5.68
N LEU A 65 -9.73 16.34 -6.53
CA LEU A 65 -9.88 16.27 -7.98
C LEU A 65 -9.90 14.83 -8.50
N VAL A 66 -8.98 13.99 -8.03
CA VAL A 66 -8.95 12.56 -8.40
C VAL A 66 -10.24 11.86 -7.98
N LEU A 67 -10.74 12.13 -6.76
CA LEU A 67 -11.98 11.54 -6.27
C LEU A 67 -13.19 11.96 -7.13
N LEU A 68 -13.23 13.24 -7.52
CA LEU A 68 -14.30 13.78 -8.37
C LEU A 68 -14.29 13.12 -9.76
N VAL A 69 -13.12 12.98 -10.37
CA VAL A 69 -12.96 12.32 -11.67
C VAL A 69 -13.31 10.83 -11.58
N ALA A 70 -12.84 10.14 -10.54
CA ALA A 70 -13.15 8.73 -10.31
C ALA A 70 -14.66 8.50 -10.11
N SER A 71 -15.33 9.39 -9.37
CA SER A 71 -16.78 9.35 -9.19
C SER A 71 -17.55 9.54 -10.50
N GLY A 72 -17.13 10.50 -11.33
CA GLY A 72 -17.73 10.71 -12.65
C GLY A 72 -17.56 9.50 -13.58
N LEU A 73 -16.37 8.89 -13.60
CA LEU A 73 -16.10 7.67 -14.35
C LEU A 73 -16.93 6.49 -13.86
N ALA A 74 -17.03 6.31 -12.54
CA ALA A 74 -17.85 5.27 -11.93
C ALA A 74 -19.34 5.45 -12.28
N ALA A 75 -19.87 6.68 -12.17
CA ALA A 75 -21.24 6.98 -12.55
C ALA A 75 -21.50 6.69 -14.04
N THR A 76 -20.55 7.06 -14.90
CA THR A 76 -20.62 6.76 -16.34
C THR A 76 -20.61 5.25 -16.59
N PHE A 77 -19.68 4.53 -15.96
CA PHE A 77 -19.59 3.08 -16.07
C PHE A 77 -20.89 2.42 -15.62
N VAL A 78 -21.44 2.83 -14.47
CA VAL A 78 -22.70 2.29 -13.95
C VAL A 78 -23.86 2.59 -14.90
N TYR A 79 -23.96 3.82 -15.40
CA TYR A 79 -24.98 4.21 -16.36
C TYR A 79 -24.94 3.33 -17.62
N PHE A 80 -23.77 3.17 -18.23
CA PHE A 80 -23.64 2.39 -19.47
C PHE A 80 -23.77 0.87 -19.27
N ASN A 81 -23.41 0.33 -18.10
CA ASN A 81 -23.46 -1.12 -17.85
C ASN A 81 -24.78 -1.58 -17.24
N PHE A 82 -25.42 -0.76 -16.39
CA PHE A 82 -26.62 -1.16 -15.63
C PHE A 82 -27.90 -0.45 -16.08
N PHE A 83 -27.81 0.62 -16.86
CA PHE A 83 -28.97 1.29 -17.47
C PHE A 83 -28.93 1.23 -19.01
N PRO A 84 -28.95 0.03 -19.61
CA PRO A 84 -28.95 -0.12 -21.07
C PRO A 84 -30.23 0.41 -21.75
N GLY A 85 -31.31 0.66 -20.99
CA GLY A 85 -32.60 1.14 -21.48
C GLY A 85 -32.79 2.67 -21.47
N ALA A 86 -31.75 3.46 -21.17
CA ALA A 86 -31.81 4.93 -21.22
C ALA A 86 -31.44 5.49 -22.61
N ARG A 87 -31.57 4.67 -23.65
CA ARG A 87 -31.51 5.06 -25.07
C ARG A 87 -32.88 4.96 -25.70
#